data_AF-A0A7X4JQK3-F1
#
_entry.id   AF-A0A7X4JQK3-F1
#
_cell.length_a   1.000
_cell.length_b   1.000
_cell.length_c   1.000
_cell.angle_alpha   90.00
_cell.angle_beta   90.00
_cell.angle_gamma   90.00
#
_symmetry.space_group_name_H-M   'P 1'
#
loop_
_entity.id
_entity.type
_entity.pdbx_description
1 polymer ?
#
loop_
_entity_poly.entity_id
_entity_poly.type
_entity_poly.pdbx_seq_one_letter_code
_entity_poly.pdbx_strand_id
1 'polypeptide(L)'
;MASWQIKQLEKMSETDPDLIDDVLHHFYESNPVRLEKLVIGAYLDGDINLGKAAELLGLHREELRQRFLKQGIPLREGSQSVDELKAEIAAADQMGRTK
;
A
#
# COMPACT_ATOMS: atom_id res chain seq x y z
N MET A 1 19.24 14.86 0.35
CA MET A 1 18.75 13.50 0.06
C MET A 1 19.26 13.09 -1.31
N ALA A 2 19.73 11.87 -1.46
CA ALA A 2 20.37 11.45 -2.69
C ALA A 2 19.29 11.01 -3.72
N SER A 3 18.73 12.01 -4.41
CA SER A 3 17.61 11.88 -5.35
C SER A 3 17.89 10.91 -6.50
N TRP A 4 19.17 10.67 -6.82
CA TRP A 4 19.55 9.76 -7.88
C TRP A 4 19.33 8.29 -7.53
N GLN A 5 19.47 7.84 -6.27
CA GLN A 5 19.19 6.45 -5.90
C GLN A 5 17.73 6.07 -6.10
N ILE A 6 16.80 6.94 -5.67
CA ILE A 6 15.36 6.66 -5.80
C ILE A 6 14.96 6.49 -7.27
N LYS A 7 15.49 7.34 -8.16
CA LYS A 7 15.27 7.21 -9.61
C LYS A 7 15.85 5.94 -10.21
N GLN A 8 16.93 5.38 -9.64
CA GLN A 8 17.46 4.11 -10.11
C GLN A 8 16.63 2.93 -9.60
N LEU A 9 16.16 2.96 -8.35
CA LEU A 9 15.25 1.94 -7.83
C LEU A 9 13.94 1.86 -8.63
N GLU A 10 13.39 3.01 -9.03
CA GLU A 10 12.21 3.06 -9.91
C GLU A 10 12.48 2.43 -11.28
N LYS A 11 13.64 2.70 -11.91
CA LYS A 11 14.01 2.04 -13.17
C LYS A 11 14.23 0.54 -13.01
N MET A 12 14.80 0.14 -11.88
CA MET A 12 15.08 -1.25 -11.57
C MET A 12 13.80 -2.05 -11.36
N SER A 13 12.69 -1.46 -10.90
CA SER A 13 11.42 -2.19 -10.80
C SER A 13 10.88 -2.63 -12.16
N GLU A 14 11.27 -1.95 -13.25
CA GLU A 14 10.92 -2.33 -14.62
C GLU A 14 11.86 -3.42 -15.19
N THR A 15 13.15 -3.39 -14.84
CA THR A 15 14.17 -4.26 -15.45
C THR A 15 14.51 -5.50 -14.62
N ASP A 16 14.34 -5.42 -13.29
CA ASP A 16 14.71 -6.43 -12.31
C ASP A 16 13.75 -6.35 -11.08
N PRO A 17 12.48 -6.76 -11.26
CA PRO A 17 11.45 -6.63 -10.23
C PRO A 17 11.74 -7.48 -8.99
N ASP A 18 12.31 -8.68 -9.15
CA ASP A 18 12.64 -9.58 -8.04
C ASP A 18 13.63 -8.92 -7.06
N LEU A 19 14.63 -8.22 -7.59
CA LEU A 19 15.59 -7.48 -6.76
C LEU A 19 14.93 -6.33 -5.98
N ILE A 20 13.95 -5.65 -6.58
CA ILE A 20 13.21 -4.58 -5.89
C ILE A 20 12.29 -5.15 -4.82
N ASP A 21 11.64 -6.29 -5.08
CA ASP A 21 10.86 -6.99 -4.08
C ASP A 21 11.72 -7.40 -2.88
N ASP A 22 12.92 -7.93 -3.10
CA ASP A 22 13.88 -8.24 -2.03
C ASP A 22 14.30 -6.98 -1.23
N VAL A 23 14.57 -5.86 -1.91
CA VAL A 23 14.90 -4.59 -1.26
C VAL A 23 13.75 -4.09 -0.39
N LEU A 24 12.51 -4.13 -0.92
CA LEU A 24 11.32 -3.74 -0.18
C LEU A 24 11.10 -4.67 1.01
N HIS A 25 11.26 -5.98 0.80
CA HIS A 25 11.17 -6.98 1.85
C HIS A 25 12.08 -6.67 3.03
N HIS A 26 13.37 -6.49 2.77
CA HIS A 26 14.32 -6.12 3.82
C HIS A 26 14.03 -4.74 4.44
N PHE A 27 13.50 -3.79 3.66
CA PHE A 27 13.14 -2.47 4.16
C PHE A 27 12.07 -2.53 5.25
N TYR A 28 11.01 -3.33 5.06
CA TYR A 28 9.92 -3.42 6.03
C TYR A 28 10.10 -4.53 7.09
N GLU A 29 10.79 -5.63 6.79
CA GLU A 29 11.08 -6.68 7.79
C GLU A 29 11.93 -6.15 8.95
N SER A 30 12.87 -5.25 8.65
CA SER A 30 13.81 -4.73 9.63
C SER A 30 13.17 -3.77 10.64
N ASN A 31 11.99 -3.19 10.35
CA ASN A 31 11.28 -2.34 11.29
C ASN A 31 9.80 -2.17 10.88
N PRO A 32 8.82 -2.62 11.70
CA PRO A 32 7.40 -2.52 11.37
C PRO A 32 6.91 -1.08 11.20
N VAL A 33 7.58 -0.08 11.82
CA VAL A 33 7.26 1.34 11.63
C VAL A 33 7.54 1.80 10.19
N ARG A 34 8.49 1.17 9.49
CA ARG A 34 8.81 1.50 8.09
C ARG A 34 7.69 1.06 7.15
N LEU A 35 7.17 -0.15 7.36
CA LEU A 35 5.99 -0.65 6.63
C LEU A 35 4.81 0.28 6.82
N GLU A 36 4.54 0.65 8.08
CA GLU A 36 3.44 1.55 8.43
C GLU A 36 3.56 2.89 7.71
N LYS A 37 4.74 3.51 7.70
CA LYS A 37 4.96 4.78 6.99
C LYS A 37 4.77 4.65 5.47
N LEU A 38 5.26 3.58 4.86
CA LEU A 38 5.13 3.33 3.42
C LEU A 38 3.65 3.17 3.04
N VAL A 39 2.93 2.32 3.78
CA VAL A 39 1.51 2.04 3.54
C VAL A 39 0.63 3.28 3.77
N ILE A 40 0.87 4.04 4.85
CA ILE A 40 0.12 5.27 5.10
C ILE A 40 0.39 6.31 4.01
N GLY A 41 1.64 6.45 3.54
CA GLY A 41 1.98 7.33 2.42
C GLY A 41 1.20 6.97 1.16
N ALA A 42 1.29 5.70 0.73
CA ALA A 42 0.56 5.21 -0.44
C ALA A 42 -0.96 5.38 -0.31
N TYR A 43 -1.52 5.22 0.89
CA TYR A 43 -2.94 5.49 1.15
C TYR A 43 -3.30 6.97 1.00
N LEU A 44 -2.47 7.86 1.54
CA LEU A 44 -2.69 9.31 1.47
C LEU A 44 -2.56 9.82 0.03
N ASP A 45 -1.65 9.25 -0.75
CA ASP A 45 -1.45 9.57 -2.17
C ASP A 45 -2.57 8.98 -3.04
N GLY A 46 -3.21 7.90 -2.60
CA GLY A 46 -4.33 7.24 -3.29
C GLY A 46 -3.93 6.06 -4.15
N ASP A 47 -2.66 5.67 -4.09
CA ASP A 47 -2.13 4.49 -4.77
C ASP A 47 -2.78 3.20 -4.25
N ILE A 48 -3.22 3.22 -2.99
CA ILE A 48 -3.96 2.11 -2.36
C ILE A 48 -5.16 2.61 -1.56
N ASN A 49 -6.21 1.80 -1.53
CA ASN A 49 -7.39 2.05 -0.69
C ASN A 49 -7.18 1.55 0.76
N LEU A 50 -8.14 1.87 1.64
CA LEU A 50 -8.10 1.48 3.06
C LEU A 50 -8.08 -0.05 3.26
N GLY A 51 -8.74 -0.80 2.36
CA GLY A 51 -8.76 -2.26 2.41
C GLY A 51 -7.37 -2.85 2.16
N LYS A 52 -6.70 -2.39 1.10
CA LYS A 52 -5.34 -2.83 0.76
C LYS A 52 -4.33 -2.40 1.81
N ALA A 53 -4.48 -1.20 2.36
CA ALA A 53 -3.65 -0.74 3.48
C ALA A 53 -3.81 -1.65 4.72
N ALA A 54 -5.04 -2.07 5.04
CA ALA A 54 -5.29 -2.97 6.16
C ALA A 54 -4.67 -4.35 5.94
N GLU A 55 -4.82 -4.90 4.72
CA GLU A 55 -4.19 -6.16 4.31
C GLU A 55 -2.66 -6.12 4.49
N LEU A 56 -2.00 -5.08 3.96
CA LEU A 56 -0.55 -4.92 4.03
C LEU A 56 -0.03 -4.75 5.47
N LEU A 57 -0.84 -4.18 6.36
CA LEU A 57 -0.51 -4.02 7.77
C LEU A 57 -0.92 -5.22 8.65
N GLY A 58 -1.54 -6.25 8.06
CA GLY A 58 -2.04 -7.40 8.81
C GLY A 58 -3.17 -7.03 9.80
N LEU A 59 -3.96 -6.00 9.48
CA LEU A 59 -5.03 -5.49 10.33
C LEU A 59 -6.40 -5.73 9.70
N HIS A 60 -7.43 -5.80 10.54
CA HIS A 60 -8.79 -5.71 10.06
C HIS A 60 -9.08 -4.29 9.55
N ARG A 61 -9.83 -4.14 8.45
CA ARG A 61 -10.16 -2.83 7.86
C ARG A 61 -10.77 -1.86 8.87
N GLU A 62 -11.68 -2.35 9.71
CA GLU A 62 -12.32 -1.53 10.75
C GLU A 62 -11.31 -1.08 11.82
N GLU A 63 -10.35 -1.93 12.19
CA GLU A 63 -9.32 -1.57 13.15
C GLU A 63 -8.41 -0.46 12.59
N LEU A 64 -8.00 -0.59 11.32
CA LEU A 64 -7.22 0.45 10.66
C LEU A 64 -8.00 1.78 10.56
N ARG A 65 -9.31 1.70 10.27
CA ARG A 65 -10.20 2.87 10.24
C ARG A 65 -10.18 3.62 11.57
N GLN A 66 -10.36 2.90 12.68
CA GLN A 66 -10.35 3.49 14.03
C GLN A 66 -8.97 4.07 14.37
N ARG A 67 -7.89 3.40 13.97
CA ARG A 67 -6.53 3.88 14.16
C ARG A 67 -6.28 5.20 13.43
N PHE A 68 -6.69 5.32 12.17
CA PHE A 68 -6.57 6.55 11.39
C PHE A 68 -7.33 7.71 12.04
N LEU A 69 -8.58 7.48 12.47
CA LEU A 69 -9.37 8.48 13.18
C LEU A 69 -8.67 8.98 14.46
N LYS A 70 -8.13 8.06 15.28
CA LYS A 70 -7.39 8.41 16.50
C LYS A 70 -6.11 9.19 16.22
N GLN A 71 -5.46 8.93 15.09
CA GLN A 71 -4.22 9.58 14.67
C GLN A 71 -4.46 10.87 13.86
N GLY A 72 -5.71 11.22 13.57
CA GLY A 72 -6.05 12.38 12.73
C GLY A 72 -5.72 12.18 11.24
N ILE A 73 -5.53 10.93 10.80
CA ILE A 73 -5.33 10.60 9.38
C ILE A 73 -6.70 10.64 8.71
N PRO A 74 -6.86 11.41 7.61
CA PRO A 74 -8.16 11.56 6.95
C PRO A 74 -8.65 10.23 6.37
N LEU A 75 -9.91 9.90 6.62
CA LEU A 75 -10.57 8.81 5.92
C LEU A 75 -11.01 9.30 4.54
N ARG A 76 -10.48 8.69 3.48
CA ARG A 76 -10.99 8.81 2.11
C ARG A 76 -12.36 8.13 2.03
N GLU A 77 -13.43 8.92 1.93
CA GLU A 77 -14.78 8.40 1.67
C GLU A 77 -14.95 8.13 0.17
N GLY A 78 -14.85 6.84 -0.22
CA GLY A 78 -15.19 6.36 -1.56
C GLY A 78 -14.11 6.56 -2.63
N SER A 79 -14.27 5.82 -3.72
CA SER A 79 -13.40 5.87 -4.90
C SER A 79 -13.52 7.23 -5.59
N GLN A 80 -12.45 8.00 -5.60
CA GLN A 80 -12.40 9.31 -6.25
C GLN A 80 -12.12 9.18 -7.76
N SER A 81 -11.81 7.96 -8.25
CA SER A 81 -11.52 7.69 -9.66
C SER A 81 -12.04 6.33 -10.14
N VAL A 82 -12.34 6.24 -11.45
CA VAL A 82 -12.71 5.02 -12.18
C VAL A 82 -11.62 3.94 -12.07
N ASP A 83 -10.36 4.34 -11.94
CA ASP A 83 -9.25 3.39 -11.83
C ASP A 83 -9.16 2.76 -10.43
N GLU A 84 -9.54 3.49 -9.37
CA GLU A 84 -9.70 2.93 -8.02
C GLU A 84 -10.86 1.91 -7.98
N LEU A 85 -11.94 2.17 -8.72
CA LEU A 85 -13.06 1.25 -8.88
C LEU A 85 -12.62 -0.07 -9.55
N LYS A 86 -11.74 0.01 -10.57
CA LYS A 86 -11.20 -1.18 -11.25
C LYS A 86 -10.29 -1.98 -10.34
N ALA A 87 -9.47 -1.33 -9.52
CA ALA A 87 -8.62 -2.00 -8.55
C ALA A 87 -9.43 -2.73 -7.46
N GLU A 88 -10.53 -2.13 -6.99
CA GLU A 88 -11.46 -2.79 -6.05
C GLU A 88 -12.16 -4.01 -6.68
N ILE A 89 -12.62 -3.89 -7.93
CA ILE A 89 -13.25 -5.01 -8.66
C ILE A 89 -12.23 -6.14 -8.88
N ALA A 90 -10.99 -5.82 -9.27
CA ALA A 90 -9.94 -6.83 -9.47
C ALA A 90 -9.57 -7.56 -8.18
N ALA A 91 -9.53 -6.86 -7.05
CA ALA A 91 -9.27 -7.47 -5.74
C ALA A 91 -10.44 -8.35 -5.27
N ALA A 92 -11.68 -7.95 -5.52
CA ALA A 92 -12.87 -8.73 -5.18
C ALA A 92 -12.99 -10.02 -6.02
N ASP A 93 -12.65 -9.98 -7.32
CA ASP A 93 -12.70 -11.14 -8.21
C ASP A 93 -11.68 -12.24 -7.86
N GLN A 94 -10.55 -11.88 -7.26
CA GLN A 94 -9.56 -12.87 -6.79
C GLN A 94 -10.05 -13.64 -5.56
N MET A 95 -10.86 -13.03 -4.69
CA MET A 95 -11.43 -13.71 -3.52
C MET A 95 -12.64 -14.61 -3.86
N GLY A 96 -13.31 -14.37 -4.99
CA GLY A 96 -14.45 -15.15 -5.46
C GLY A 96 -14.11 -16.49 -6.13
N ARG A 97 -12.84 -16.70 -6.53
CA ARG A 97 -12.37 -17.93 -7.20
C ARG A 97 -11.82 -19.00 -6.23
N THR A 98 -11.76 -18.72 -4.94
CA THR A 98 -11.32 -19.64 -3.88
C THR A 98 -12.46 -20.15 -3.00
N LYS A 99 -13.63 -20.42 -3.61
CA LYS A 99 -14.71 -21.20 -2.98
C LYS A 99 -15.08 -22.39 -3.83
#